data_AF-A0A942K455-F1
#
_entry.id   AF-A0A942K455-F1
#
_cell.length_a   1.000
_cell.length_b   1.000
_cell.length_c   1.000
_cell.angle_alpha   90.00
_cell.angle_beta   90.00
_cell.angle_gamma   90.00
#
_symmetry.space_group_name_H-M   'P 1'
#
loop_
_entity.id
_entity.type
_entity.pdbx_description
1 polymer ?
#
loop_
_entity_poly.entity_id
_entity_poly.type
_entity_poly.pdbx_seq_one_letter_code
_entity_poly.pdbx_strand_id
1 'polypeptide(L)'
;MRYRASVNELSQSRVQQLLHHADSLRLGIEILENGCAVIDAGIKVLGGLEAGRIITEICMGGMGTAAIMQNPYTQHWPLSIHVHASNPVLACLGSQYAGWSLSHGKYYALGSGPARALATKVKEG
;
A
#
# COMPACT_ATOMS: atom_id res chain seq x y z
N MET A 1 -3.58 14.83 -23.50
CA MET A 1 -2.80 13.61 -23.25
C MET A 1 -3.70 12.59 -22.55
N ARG A 2 -3.82 11.35 -23.05
CA ARG A 2 -4.44 10.24 -22.30
C ARG A 2 -3.33 9.39 -21.69
N TYR A 3 -3.24 9.38 -20.36
CA TYR A 3 -2.31 8.51 -19.65
C TYR A 3 -2.88 7.09 -19.61
N ARG A 4 -2.05 6.06 -19.87
CA ARG A 4 -2.44 4.63 -19.85
C ARG A 4 -1.98 3.88 -18.59
N ALA A 5 -1.32 4.55 -17.65
CA ALA A 5 -0.79 3.91 -16.46
C ALA A 5 -1.91 3.36 -15.57
N SER A 6 -1.80 2.08 -15.19
CA SER A 6 -2.70 1.43 -14.23
C SER A 6 -2.00 1.27 -12.89
N VAL A 7 -2.53 1.91 -11.85
CA VAL A 7 -1.97 1.83 -10.49
C VAL A 7 -2.06 0.43 -9.90
N ASN A 8 -3.06 -0.36 -10.32
CA ASN A 8 -3.21 -1.75 -9.91
C ASN A 8 -2.13 -2.63 -10.55
N GLU A 9 -1.94 -2.54 -11.86
CA GLU A 9 -0.94 -3.34 -12.58
C GLU A 9 0.48 -3.01 -12.13
N LEU A 10 0.80 -1.72 -11.98
CA LEU A 10 2.13 -1.27 -11.54
C LEU A 10 2.46 -1.69 -10.10
N SER A 11 1.44 -1.88 -9.26
CA SER A 11 1.63 -2.35 -7.87
C SER A 11 1.78 -3.87 -7.78
N GLN A 12 1.38 -4.62 -8.80
CA GLN A 12 1.26 -6.07 -8.72
C GLN A 12 2.61 -6.75 -8.44
N SER A 13 3.70 -6.29 -9.07
CA SER A 13 5.03 -6.88 -8.84
C SER A 13 5.48 -6.78 -7.38
N ARG A 14 5.10 -5.70 -6.69
CA ARG A 14 5.39 -5.49 -5.26
C ARG A 14 4.52 -6.36 -4.37
N VAL A 15 3.24 -6.54 -4.72
CA VAL A 15 2.38 -7.50 -4.02
C VAL A 15 2.95 -8.92 -4.14
N GLN A 16 3.41 -9.31 -5.34
CA GLN A 16 4.08 -10.60 -5.54
C GLN A 16 5.38 -10.71 -4.74
N GLN A 17 6.14 -9.62 -4.61
CA GLN A 17 7.32 -9.57 -3.75
C GLN A 17 6.95 -9.86 -2.28
N LEU A 18 5.87 -9.28 -1.75
CA LEU A 18 5.41 -9.57 -0.38
C LEU A 18 5.03 -11.03 -0.20
N LEU A 19 4.34 -11.62 -1.18
CA LEU A 19 3.91 -13.03 -1.16
C LEU A 19 5.12 -13.99 -1.22
N HIS A 20 6.05 -13.77 -2.15
CA HIS A 20 7.21 -14.64 -2.34
C HIS A 20 8.23 -14.57 -1.20
N HIS A 21 8.31 -13.44 -0.51
CA HIS A 21 9.30 -13.19 0.54
C HIS A 21 8.69 -13.09 1.95
N ALA A 22 7.47 -13.59 2.14
CA ALA A 22 6.69 -13.44 3.36
C ALA A 22 7.48 -13.76 4.63
N ASP A 23 8.17 -14.90 4.68
CA ASP A 23 8.97 -15.32 5.84
C ASP A 23 10.08 -14.31 6.16
N SER A 24 10.87 -13.92 5.16
CA SER A 24 11.98 -12.97 5.33
C SER A 24 11.49 -11.56 5.72
N LEU A 25 10.27 -11.21 5.32
CA LEU A 25 9.60 -9.95 5.64
C LEU A 25 8.78 -10.01 6.94
N ARG A 26 8.72 -11.19 7.59
CA ARG A 26 7.93 -11.47 8.80
C ARG A 26 6.43 -11.19 8.63
N LEU A 27 5.88 -11.63 7.50
CA LEU A 27 4.48 -11.49 7.11
C LEU A 27 3.71 -12.79 7.33
N GLY A 28 2.42 -12.68 7.63
CA GLY A 28 1.49 -13.81 7.61
C GLY A 28 0.68 -13.80 6.31
N ILE A 29 0.59 -14.94 5.62
CA ILE A 29 -0.21 -15.07 4.40
C ILE A 29 -1.39 -16.02 4.67
N GLU A 30 -2.59 -15.57 4.36
CA GLU A 30 -3.81 -16.37 4.40
C GLU A 30 -4.51 -16.28 3.04
N ILE A 31 -4.82 -17.42 2.44
CA ILE A 31 -5.66 -17.49 1.24
C ILE A 31 -7.06 -17.89 1.69
N LEU A 32 -8.02 -16.98 1.52
CA LEU A 32 -9.42 -17.22 1.86
C LEU A 32 -10.06 -18.20 0.87
N GLU A 33 -11.20 -18.77 1.24
CA GLU A 33 -11.95 -19.73 0.41
C GLU A 33 -12.32 -19.19 -0.98
N ASN A 34 -12.50 -17.87 -1.10
CA ASN A 34 -12.80 -17.19 -2.36
C ASN A 34 -11.56 -16.84 -3.20
N GLY A 35 -10.37 -17.31 -2.80
CA GLY A 35 -9.10 -17.05 -3.46
C GLY A 35 -8.47 -15.68 -3.15
N CYS A 36 -9.09 -14.86 -2.29
CA CYS A 36 -8.50 -13.61 -1.83
C CYS A 36 -7.28 -13.88 -0.94
N ALA A 37 -6.15 -13.25 -1.28
CA ALA A 37 -4.95 -13.29 -0.45
C ALA A 37 -4.97 -12.15 0.57
N VAL A 38 -4.89 -12.49 1.85
CA VAL A 38 -4.71 -11.57 2.97
C VAL A 38 -3.25 -11.63 3.40
N ILE A 39 -2.58 -10.47 3.37
CA ILE A 39 -1.21 -10.29 3.83
C ILE A 39 -1.26 -9.56 5.17
N ASP A 40 -1.06 -10.27 6.26
CA ASP A 40 -0.89 -9.69 7.59
C ASP A 40 0.53 -9.14 7.74
N ALA A 41 0.64 -7.82 7.91
CA ALA A 41 1.90 -7.12 8.07
C ALA A 41 2.07 -6.46 9.45
N GLY A 42 1.25 -6.82 10.45
CA GLY A 42 1.36 -6.21 11.78
C GLY A 42 0.24 -6.47 12.80
N ILE A 43 -0.73 -7.34 12.51
CA ILE A 43 -1.83 -7.67 13.42
C ILE A 43 -1.46 -8.86 14.31
N LYS A 44 -1.19 -10.02 13.73
CA LYS A 44 -0.78 -11.24 14.45
C LYS A 44 0.72 -11.51 14.32
N VAL A 45 1.38 -10.86 13.36
CA VAL A 45 2.81 -10.97 13.10
C VAL A 45 3.52 -9.64 13.39
N LEU A 46 4.85 -9.68 13.52
CA LEU A 46 5.64 -8.48 13.81
C LEU A 46 5.72 -7.51 12.61
N GLY A 47 5.62 -8.00 11.38
CA GLY A 47 5.92 -7.21 10.18
C GLY A 47 7.37 -6.73 10.14
N GLY A 48 7.68 -5.67 9.40
CA GLY A 48 9.05 -5.14 9.34
C GLY A 48 9.19 -3.85 8.55
N LEU A 49 10.35 -3.21 8.68
CA LEU A 49 10.66 -1.96 7.99
C LEU A 49 10.59 -2.11 6.47
N GLU A 50 11.17 -3.17 5.92
CA GLU A 50 11.15 -3.42 4.48
C GLU A 50 9.74 -3.76 3.98
N ALA A 51 8.95 -4.51 4.75
CA ALA A 51 7.55 -4.74 4.43
C ALA A 51 6.76 -3.42 4.38
N GLY A 52 6.94 -2.54 5.38
CA GLY A 52 6.34 -1.22 5.41
C GLY A 52 6.77 -0.33 4.24
N ARG A 53 8.04 -0.40 3.82
CA ARG A 53 8.58 0.30 2.65
C ARG A 53 7.89 -0.15 1.36
N ILE A 54 7.79 -1.47 1.14
CA ILE A 54 7.12 -2.05 -0.04
C ILE A 54 5.61 -1.72 -0.03
N ILE A 55 4.95 -1.85 1.13
CA ILE A 55 3.52 -1.49 1.29
C ILE A 55 3.30 -0.01 0.98
N THR A 56 4.22 0.88 1.38
CA THR A 56 4.15 2.30 1.02
C THR A 56 4.13 2.50 -0.50
N GLU A 57 5.00 1.81 -1.24
CA GLU A 57 5.03 1.90 -2.70
C GLU A 57 3.81 1.26 -3.38
N ILE A 58 3.25 0.19 -2.80
CA ILE A 58 1.96 -0.37 -3.22
C ILE A 58 0.85 0.67 -3.03
N CYS A 59 0.78 1.32 -1.86
CA CYS A 59 -0.18 2.38 -1.61
C CYS A 59 -0.03 3.52 -2.62
N MET A 60 1.19 3.87 -3.03
CA MET A 60 1.46 4.87 -4.06
C MET A 60 1.21 4.39 -5.51
N GLY A 61 0.61 3.21 -5.69
CA GLY A 61 0.19 2.72 -7.00
C GLY A 61 1.36 2.31 -7.91
N GLY A 62 2.51 1.94 -7.33
CA GLY A 62 3.73 1.62 -8.08
C GLY A 62 4.37 2.81 -8.81
N MET A 63 3.84 4.02 -8.64
CA MET A 63 4.37 5.27 -9.24
C MET A 63 5.09 6.16 -8.22
N GLY A 64 5.40 5.60 -7.06
CA GLY A 64 6.20 6.21 -6.03
C GLY A 64 7.32 5.29 -5.56
N THR A 65 8.39 5.90 -5.07
CA THR A 65 9.50 5.21 -4.41
C THR A 65 9.56 5.63 -2.96
N ALA A 66 9.89 4.68 -2.09
CA ALA A 66 10.10 4.91 -0.67
C ALA A 66 11.48 4.39 -0.24
N ALA A 67 12.24 5.23 0.47
CA ALA A 67 13.53 4.88 1.05
C ALA A 67 13.52 5.17 2.56
N ILE A 68 14.06 4.25 3.35
CA ILE A 68 14.24 4.42 4.79
C ILE A 68 15.64 4.99 5.01
N MET A 69 15.73 6.15 5.63
CA MET A 69 16.98 6.89 5.82
C MET A 69 17.22 7.15 7.30
N GLN A 70 18.49 7.27 7.68
CA GLN A 70 18.85 7.77 9.00
C GLN A 70 18.53 9.28 9.08
N ASN A 71 17.91 9.70 10.17
CA ASN A 71 17.52 11.09 10.39
C ASN A 71 18.15 11.64 11.67
N PRO A 72 19.18 12.51 11.58
CA PRO A 72 19.82 13.11 12.74
C PRO A 72 18.98 14.24 13.37
N TYR A 73 17.94 14.74 12.69
CA TYR A 73 17.16 15.88 13.15
C TYR A 73 16.12 15.53 14.22
N THR A 74 15.73 14.26 14.33
CA THR A 74 14.74 13.78 15.30
C THR A 74 15.42 12.89 16.34
N GLN A 75 15.81 13.49 17.48
CA GLN A 75 16.65 12.84 18.51
C GLN A 75 16.16 11.47 18.98
N HIS A 76 14.84 11.26 19.08
CA HIS A 76 14.26 9.98 19.51
C HIS A 76 13.84 9.06 18.36
N TRP A 77 13.87 9.54 17.11
CA TRP A 77 13.45 8.80 15.93
C TRP A 77 14.57 8.80 14.89
N PRO A 78 15.47 7.82 14.93
CA PRO A 78 16.64 7.81 14.07
C PRO A 78 16.30 7.47 12.61
N LEU A 79 15.04 7.15 12.29
CA LEU A 79 14.61 6.77 10.95
C LEU A 79 13.59 7.77 10.39
N SER A 80 13.75 8.14 9.13
CA SER A 80 12.76 8.83 8.30
C SER A 80 12.44 8.00 7.06
N ILE A 81 11.31 8.32 6.42
CA ILE A 81 10.97 7.82 5.10
C ILE A 81 11.06 8.97 4.10
N HIS A 82 11.82 8.76 3.03
CA HIS A 82 11.90 9.67 1.89
C HIS A 82 11.02 9.10 0.78
N VAL A 83 10.05 9.89 0.35
CA VAL A 83 9.09 9.50 -0.70
C VAL A 83 9.22 10.40 -1.91
N HIS A 84 9.20 9.80 -3.09
CA HIS A 84 9.15 10.52 -4.37
C HIS A 84 8.01 9.97 -5.21
N ALA A 85 7.24 10.84 -5.86
CA ALA A 85 6.12 10.48 -6.70
C ALA A 85 6.32 11.05 -8.11
N SER A 86 6.38 10.18 -9.11
CA SER A 86 6.51 10.60 -10.51
C SER A 86 5.23 11.24 -11.06
N ASN A 87 4.08 10.85 -10.52
CA ASN A 87 2.78 11.48 -10.77
C ASN A 87 2.05 11.67 -9.44
N PRO A 88 2.21 12.83 -8.76
CA PRO A 88 1.65 13.04 -7.42
C PRO A 88 0.13 12.90 -7.35
N VAL A 89 -0.60 13.29 -8.40
CA VAL A 89 -2.07 13.20 -8.41
C VAL A 89 -2.52 11.74 -8.38
N LEU A 90 -1.98 10.91 -9.28
CA LEU A 90 -2.37 9.50 -9.30
C LEU A 90 -1.79 8.71 -8.12
N ALA A 91 -0.51 8.94 -7.78
CA ALA A 91 0.16 8.21 -6.70
C ALA A 91 -0.43 8.56 -5.33
N CYS A 92 -0.60 9.85 -5.02
CA CYS A 92 -1.02 10.29 -3.68
C CYS A 92 -2.54 10.30 -3.54
N LEU A 93 -3.29 10.88 -4.50
CA LEU A 93 -4.75 11.03 -4.38
C LEU A 93 -5.52 9.85 -4.99
N GLY A 94 -5.10 9.40 -6.17
CA GLY A 94 -5.73 8.29 -6.89
C GLY A 94 -5.52 6.93 -6.24
N SER A 95 -4.41 6.77 -5.50
CA SER A 95 -4.03 5.51 -4.85
C SER A 95 -3.83 5.68 -3.35
N GLN A 96 -2.76 6.34 -2.89
CA GLN A 96 -2.29 6.28 -1.49
C GLN A 96 -3.31 6.77 -0.46
N TYR A 97 -4.06 7.83 -0.78
CA TYR A 97 -5.02 8.45 0.11
C TYR A 97 -6.02 7.43 0.68
N ALA A 98 -6.18 7.45 2.00
CA ALA A 98 -7.10 6.58 2.76
C ALA A 98 -8.55 7.06 2.65
N GLY A 99 -9.05 7.17 1.42
CA GLY A 99 -10.34 7.78 1.10
C GLY A 99 -11.52 6.81 1.01
N TRP A 100 -11.31 5.51 1.23
CA TRP A 100 -12.38 4.51 1.11
C TRP A 100 -12.80 3.98 2.49
N SER A 101 -13.93 4.46 3.00
CA SER A 101 -14.54 3.89 4.20
C SER A 101 -15.12 2.50 3.90
N LEU A 102 -14.50 1.46 4.43
CA LEU A 102 -14.95 0.07 4.35
C LEU A 102 -15.72 -0.26 5.63
N SER A 103 -16.98 -0.67 5.49
CA SER A 103 -17.82 -1.07 6.61
C SER A 103 -18.62 -2.31 6.24
N HIS A 104 -18.51 -3.36 7.07
CA HIS A 104 -19.28 -4.59 6.91
C HIS A 104 -19.53 -5.24 8.28
N GLY A 105 -20.79 -5.27 8.71
CA GLY A 105 -21.14 -5.74 10.06
C GLY A 105 -20.43 -4.93 11.14
N LYS A 106 -19.58 -5.59 11.95
CA LYS A 106 -18.76 -4.95 12.99
C LYS A 106 -17.37 -4.49 12.50
N TYR A 107 -17.01 -4.82 11.26
CA TYR A 107 -15.70 -4.45 10.70
C TYR A 107 -15.73 -3.02 10.14
N TYR A 108 -14.72 -2.24 10.51
CA TYR A 108 -14.49 -0.90 9.97
C TYR A 108 -13.01 -0.69 9.69
N ALA A 109 -12.70 -0.14 8.50
CA ALA A 109 -11.35 0.26 8.14
C ALA A 109 -11.38 1.43 7.13
N LEU A 110 -10.29 2.21 7.11
CA LEU A 110 -10.01 3.12 6.02
C LEU A 110 -9.12 2.41 4.99
N GLY A 111 -9.67 2.18 3.81
CA GLY A 111 -8.96 1.62 2.67
C GLY A 111 -8.13 2.68 1.95
N SER A 112 -6.86 2.35 1.72
CA SER A 112 -5.89 3.06 0.87
C SER A 112 -5.51 2.19 -0.33
N GLY A 113 -4.80 2.80 -1.29
CA GLY A 113 -4.12 2.06 -2.34
C GLY A 113 -4.90 1.91 -3.64
N PRO A 114 -4.35 1.13 -4.59
CA PRO A 114 -4.73 1.20 -6.01
C PRO A 114 -6.15 0.73 -6.28
N ALA A 115 -6.70 -0.17 -5.46
CA ALA A 115 -8.09 -0.64 -5.58
C ALA A 115 -9.11 0.51 -5.54
N ARG A 116 -8.79 1.63 -4.89
CA ARG A 116 -9.65 2.82 -4.86
C ARG A 116 -9.90 3.41 -6.26
N ALA A 117 -8.95 3.29 -7.17
CA ALA A 117 -9.10 3.77 -8.55
C ALA A 117 -10.10 2.93 -9.36
N LEU A 118 -10.36 1.68 -8.94
CA LEU A 118 -11.40 0.81 -9.51
C LEU A 118 -12.74 0.99 -8.80
N ALA A 119 -12.72 1.21 -7.48
CA ALA A 119 -13.90 1.33 -6.63
C ALA A 119 -14.56 2.73 -6.67
N THR A 120 -14.30 3.54 -7.70
CA THR A 120 -14.86 4.88 -7.82
C THR A 120 -16.39 4.82 -7.79
N LYS A 121 -17.01 5.47 -6.80
CA LYS A 121 -18.45 5.72 -6.83
C LYS A 121 -18.74 6.58 -8.06
N VAL A 122 -19.60 6.11 -8.94
CA VAL A 122 -20.23 6.98 -9.93
C VAL A 122 -21.01 8.02 -9.13
N LYS A 123 -20.61 9.28 -9.20
CA LYS A 123 -21.51 10.37 -8.81
C LYS A 123 -22.62 10.36 -9.86
N GLU A 124 -23.80 9.85 -9.51
CA GLU A 124 -25.00 10.37 -10.16
C GLU A 124 -25.02 11.88 -9.87
N GLY A 125 -25.06 12.66 -10.94
CA GLY A 125 -25.37 14.08 -10.88
C GLY A 125 -26.85 14.29 -10.68
#